data_AF-A0A7W6JBH9-F1
#
_entry.id   AF-A0A7W6JBH9-F1
#
_cell.length_a   1.000
_cell.length_b   1.000
_cell.length_c   1.000
_cell.angle_alpha   90.00
_cell.angle_beta   90.00
_cell.angle_gamma   90.00
#
_symmetry.space_group_name_H-M   'P 1'
#
loop_
_entity.id
_entity.type
_entity.pdbx_description
1 polymer ?
#
loop_
_entity_poly.entity_id
_entity_poly.type
_entity_poly.pdbx_seq_one_letter_code
_entity_poly.pdbx_strand_id
1 'polypeptide(L)'
;MKIDEVDDALVRHLNIPRSRVKNVHRVLREASLVSPGAHGASPETDEIDVLTMVTALGTGAPLSRIARSTAEYLATTPGGAVLTGAPASICETAQIYLAALVSDILEGRDPSLSRLEIVQEFPEIRVIYMDGTCIRFQRKGALSNHPERKNWTAAVFDGAAFTAIFKELFV
;
A
#
# COMPACT_ATOMS: atom_id res chain seq x y z
N MET A 1 -10.09 5.05 -15.51
CA MET A 1 -10.09 6.14 -14.50
C MET A 1 -8.99 7.14 -14.84
N LYS A 2 -9.23 8.45 -14.78
CA LYS A 2 -8.18 9.41 -15.13
C LYS A 2 -7.15 9.53 -14.01
N ILE A 3 -5.89 9.72 -14.39
CA ILE A 3 -4.78 9.89 -13.44
C ILE A 3 -5.02 11.05 -12.46
N ASP A 4 -5.56 12.18 -12.93
CA ASP A 4 -5.84 13.33 -12.07
C ASP A 4 -6.92 13.02 -11.03
N GLU A 5 -7.88 12.12 -11.32
CA GLU A 5 -8.91 11.71 -10.35
C GLU A 5 -8.29 10.94 -9.19
N VAL A 6 -7.34 10.04 -9.49
CA VAL A 6 -6.58 9.29 -8.47
C VAL A 6 -5.74 10.22 -7.61
N ASP A 7 -4.99 11.12 -8.24
CA ASP A 7 -4.15 12.08 -7.52
C ASP A 7 -5.00 12.96 -6.60
N ASP A 8 -6.18 13.37 -7.05
CA ASP A 8 -7.12 14.19 -6.27
C ASP A 8 -7.69 13.45 -5.07
N ALA A 9 -8.10 12.19 -5.25
CA ALA A 9 -8.59 11.36 -4.16
C ALA A 9 -7.51 11.14 -3.09
N LEU A 10 -6.27 10.85 -3.50
CA LEU A 10 -5.16 10.66 -2.57
C LEU A 10 -4.84 11.94 -1.79
N VAL A 11 -4.82 13.10 -2.45
CA VAL A 11 -4.60 14.39 -1.77
C VAL A 11 -5.69 14.66 -0.74
N ARG A 12 -6.95 14.41 -1.11
CA ARG A 12 -8.12 14.69 -0.27
C ARG A 12 -8.16 13.81 0.98
N HIS A 13 -7.94 12.51 0.81
CA HIS A 13 -8.12 11.53 1.90
C HIS A 13 -6.86 11.28 2.73
N LEU A 14 -5.66 11.36 2.13
CA LEU A 14 -4.42 11.09 2.86
C LEU A 14 -3.74 12.36 3.41
N ASN A 15 -4.26 13.55 3.09
CA ASN A 15 -3.68 14.83 3.48
C ASN A 15 -2.20 14.97 3.05
N ILE A 16 -1.87 14.47 1.85
CA ILE A 16 -0.52 14.51 1.28
C ILE A 16 -0.44 15.67 0.27
N PRO A 17 0.66 16.44 0.24
CA PRO A 17 0.82 17.51 -0.74
C PRO A 17 0.69 16.99 -2.19
N ARG A 18 -0.15 17.67 -2.99
CA ARG A 18 -0.37 17.33 -4.41
C ARG A 18 0.92 17.19 -5.22
N SER A 19 1.91 18.04 -4.98
CA SER A 19 3.22 17.98 -5.63
C SER A 19 3.96 16.67 -5.33
N ARG A 20 3.81 16.13 -4.12
CA ARG A 20 4.38 14.84 -3.74
C ARG A 20 3.66 13.71 -4.46
N VAL A 21 2.33 13.68 -4.43
CA VAL A 21 1.51 12.67 -5.11
C VAL A 21 1.88 12.58 -6.60
N LYS A 22 1.87 13.70 -7.32
CA LYS A 22 2.24 13.76 -8.75
C LYS A 22 3.64 13.24 -9.03
N ASN A 23 4.62 13.62 -8.21
CA ASN A 23 6.00 13.18 -8.39
C ASN A 23 6.18 11.68 -8.12
N VAL A 24 5.52 11.15 -7.09
CA VAL A 24 5.55 9.70 -6.80
C VAL A 24 4.89 8.93 -7.93
N HIS A 25 3.69 9.33 -8.34
CA HIS A 25 2.96 8.70 -9.43
C HIS A 25 3.80 8.63 -10.72
N ARG A 26 4.41 9.75 -11.12
CA ARG A 26 5.31 9.80 -12.29
C ARG A 26 6.46 8.78 -12.18
N VAL A 27 7.15 8.74 -11.04
CA VAL A 27 8.29 7.82 -10.84
C VAL A 27 7.85 6.36 -10.84
N LEU A 28 6.70 6.03 -10.26
CA LEU A 28 6.19 4.65 -10.29
C LEU A 28 5.80 4.20 -11.70
N ARG A 29 5.23 5.10 -12.52
CA ARG A 29 4.93 4.82 -13.93
C ARG A 29 6.21 4.63 -14.76
N GLU A 30 7.21 5.48 -14.57
CA GLU A 30 8.52 5.34 -15.21
C GLU A 30 9.20 4.00 -14.84
N ALA A 31 8.92 3.48 -13.64
CA ALA A 31 9.40 2.19 -13.16
C ALA A 31 8.48 1.00 -13.51
N SER A 32 7.39 1.22 -14.25
CA SER A 32 6.37 0.20 -14.58
C SER A 32 5.76 -0.50 -13.35
N LEU A 33 5.73 0.18 -12.20
CA LEU A 33 5.03 -0.27 -11.00
C LEU A 33 3.58 0.21 -10.95
N VAL A 34 3.26 1.22 -11.75
CA VAL A 34 1.90 1.70 -11.99
C VAL A 34 1.65 1.72 -13.49
N SER A 35 0.47 1.29 -13.92
CA SER A 35 0.14 1.19 -15.34
C SER A 35 0.39 2.51 -16.08
N PRO A 36 1.14 2.50 -17.19
CA PRO A 36 1.45 3.71 -17.95
C PRO A 36 0.24 4.25 -18.72
N GLY A 37 -0.84 3.47 -18.83
CA GLY A 37 -1.94 3.73 -19.76
C GLY A 37 -1.57 3.52 -21.21
N ALA A 38 -2.47 2.89 -21.97
CA ALA A 38 -2.21 2.58 -23.37
C ALA A 38 -2.30 3.86 -24.24
N HIS A 39 -1.45 3.96 -25.27
CA HIS A 39 -1.59 5.01 -26.28
C HIS A 39 -2.91 4.85 -27.03
N GLY A 40 -3.81 5.84 -26.92
CA GLY A 40 -5.09 5.89 -27.64
C GLY A 40 -6.32 5.42 -26.85
N ALA A 41 -6.15 4.91 -25.62
CA ALA A 41 -7.22 4.67 -24.65
C ALA A 41 -6.84 5.36 -23.33
N SER A 42 -7.82 5.77 -22.51
CA SER A 42 -7.47 6.38 -21.20
C SER A 42 -6.59 5.40 -20.41
N PRO A 43 -5.52 5.87 -19.74
CA PRO A 43 -4.84 5.06 -18.73
C PRO A 43 -5.87 4.53 -17.75
N GLU A 44 -6.08 3.22 -17.72
CA GLU A 44 -6.91 2.63 -16.68
C GLU A 44 -5.98 2.31 -15.52
N THR A 45 -5.87 3.26 -14.59
CA THR A 45 -5.33 2.99 -13.26
C THR A 45 -6.30 2.06 -12.56
N ASP A 46 -5.83 0.89 -12.13
CA ASP A 46 -6.63 -0.10 -11.40
C ASP A 46 -6.46 0.03 -9.87
N GLU A 47 -7.09 -0.86 -9.10
CA GLU A 47 -7.04 -0.77 -7.65
C GLU A 47 -5.65 -1.12 -7.09
N ILE A 48 -4.89 -1.95 -7.80
CA ILE A 48 -3.52 -2.32 -7.45
C ILE A 48 -2.58 -1.15 -7.65
N ASP A 49 -2.76 -0.36 -8.70
CA ASP A 49 -2.02 0.87 -8.95
C ASP A 49 -2.26 1.88 -7.81
N VAL A 50 -3.53 2.09 -7.41
CA VAL A 50 -3.88 2.98 -6.29
C VAL A 50 -3.26 2.49 -4.99
N LEU A 51 -3.35 1.20 -4.70
CA LEU A 51 -2.73 0.58 -3.52
C LEU A 51 -1.19 0.75 -3.52
N THR A 52 -0.57 0.59 -4.69
CA THR A 52 0.88 0.78 -4.88
C THR A 52 1.26 2.24 -4.60
N MET A 53 0.44 3.20 -5.02
CA MET A 53 0.63 4.61 -4.71
C MET A 53 0.50 4.92 -3.22
N VAL A 54 -0.54 4.42 -2.55
CA VAL A 54 -0.71 4.56 -1.09
C VAL A 54 0.53 4.02 -0.37
N THR A 55 0.99 2.84 -0.78
CA THR A 55 2.18 2.20 -0.19
C THR A 55 3.42 3.06 -0.37
N ALA A 56 3.69 3.49 -1.61
CA ALA A 56 4.83 4.33 -1.96
C ALA A 56 4.86 5.64 -1.17
N LEU A 57 3.71 6.29 -1.05
CA LEU A 57 3.53 7.53 -0.31
C LEU A 57 3.84 7.35 1.18
N GLY A 58 3.48 6.20 1.76
CA GLY A 58 3.76 5.91 3.16
C GLY A 58 5.22 5.56 3.46
N THR A 59 5.99 5.07 2.48
CA THR A 59 7.40 4.67 2.71
C THR A 59 8.33 5.80 3.17
N GLY A 60 7.97 7.07 2.93
CA GLY A 60 8.85 8.21 3.18
C GLY A 60 10.14 8.25 2.32
N ALA A 61 10.30 7.31 1.37
CA ALA A 61 11.53 7.18 0.59
C ALA A 61 11.78 8.40 -0.32
N PRO A 62 13.05 8.79 -0.58
CA PRO A 62 13.36 9.79 -1.60
C PRO A 62 12.94 9.30 -2.99
N LEU A 63 12.60 10.23 -3.90
CA LEU A 63 12.12 9.88 -5.25
C LEU A 63 13.08 8.94 -6.01
N SER A 64 14.39 9.05 -5.80
CA SER A 64 15.39 8.18 -6.42
C SER A 64 15.34 6.72 -5.96
N ARG A 65 14.67 6.42 -4.85
CA ARG A 65 14.55 5.06 -4.28
C ARG A 65 13.11 4.58 -4.15
N ILE A 66 12.12 5.43 -4.37
CA ILE A 66 10.74 5.15 -4.03
C ILE A 66 10.18 3.92 -4.73
N ALA A 67 10.50 3.71 -6.01
CA ALA A 67 10.05 2.51 -6.74
C ALA A 67 10.58 1.22 -6.09
N ARG A 68 11.90 1.17 -5.84
CA ARG A 68 12.54 0.05 -5.16
C ARG A 68 11.97 -0.17 -3.76
N SER A 69 11.85 0.90 -2.96
CA SER A 69 11.28 0.80 -1.62
C SER A 69 9.84 0.29 -1.66
N THR A 70 9.00 0.80 -2.55
CA THR A 70 7.60 0.33 -2.70
C THR A 70 7.55 -1.17 -2.98
N ALA A 71 8.36 -1.67 -3.92
CA ALA A 71 8.45 -3.09 -4.22
C ALA A 71 8.94 -3.92 -3.02
N GLU A 72 9.92 -3.43 -2.26
CA GLU A 72 10.41 -4.10 -1.05
C GLU A 72 9.33 -4.21 0.04
N TYR A 73 8.49 -3.18 0.19
CA TYR A 73 7.38 -3.18 1.17
C TYR A 73 6.25 -4.10 0.72
N LEU A 74 5.84 -4.05 -0.54
CA LEU A 74 4.80 -4.92 -1.09
C LEU A 74 5.18 -6.42 -1.07
N ALA A 75 6.48 -6.72 -1.11
CA ALA A 75 7.02 -8.08 -1.03
C ALA A 75 7.22 -8.62 0.41
N THR A 76 6.90 -7.84 1.45
CA THR A 76 6.96 -8.29 2.84
C THR A 76 5.96 -9.40 3.13
N THR A 77 6.25 -10.25 4.12
CA THR A 77 5.44 -11.43 4.46
C THR A 77 4.91 -11.33 5.90
N PRO A 78 3.78 -11.97 6.23
CA PRO A 78 3.26 -11.99 7.60
C PRO A 78 4.32 -12.46 8.59
N GLY A 79 4.63 -11.63 9.59
CA GLY A 79 5.66 -11.88 10.59
C GLY A 79 7.07 -12.15 10.03
N GLY A 80 7.36 -11.75 8.78
CA GLY A 80 8.65 -12.04 8.13
C GLY A 80 8.88 -13.50 7.78
N ALA A 81 7.82 -14.32 7.73
CA ALA A 81 7.92 -15.74 7.42
C ALA A 81 8.66 -15.99 6.09
N VAL A 82 9.59 -16.96 6.10
CA VAL A 82 10.22 -17.50 4.88
C VAL A 82 9.35 -18.66 4.41
N LEU A 83 8.59 -18.45 3.35
CA LEU A 83 7.55 -19.37 2.88
C LEU A 83 8.02 -20.32 1.77
N THR A 84 9.34 -20.56 1.65
CA THR A 84 9.88 -21.49 0.64
C THR A 84 9.31 -22.89 0.84
N GLY A 85 8.45 -23.34 -0.09
CA GLY A 85 7.79 -24.65 -0.05
C GLY A 85 6.41 -24.69 0.64
N ALA A 86 5.85 -23.53 1.03
CA ALA A 86 4.49 -23.45 1.56
C ALA A 86 3.42 -23.61 0.45
N PRO A 87 2.21 -24.12 0.76
CA PRO A 87 1.10 -24.16 -0.20
C PRO A 87 0.68 -22.75 -0.65
N ALA A 88 0.39 -22.59 -1.95
CA ALA A 88 0.00 -21.32 -2.57
C ALA A 88 -1.29 -20.67 -2.01
N SER A 89 -2.05 -21.39 -1.19
CA SER A 89 -3.28 -20.91 -0.55
C SER A 89 -3.04 -19.99 0.65
N ILE A 90 -1.81 -19.84 1.12
CA ILE A 90 -1.45 -18.94 2.23
C ILE A 90 -1.09 -17.58 1.61
N CYS A 91 -1.90 -16.54 1.85
CA CYS A 91 -1.67 -15.17 1.34
C CYS A 91 -0.19 -14.75 1.47
N GLU A 92 0.51 -14.67 0.34
CA GLU A 92 1.99 -14.80 0.33
C GLU A 92 2.74 -13.50 0.62
N THR A 93 2.12 -12.34 0.37
CA THR A 93 2.76 -11.03 0.51
C THR A 93 1.80 -9.95 1.01
N ALA A 94 2.35 -8.82 1.48
CA ALA A 94 1.57 -7.64 1.80
C ALA A 94 0.73 -7.16 0.62
N GLN A 95 1.25 -7.23 -0.61
CA GLN A 95 0.51 -6.87 -1.82
C GLN A 95 -0.77 -7.70 -1.97
N ILE A 96 -0.67 -9.04 -1.88
CA ILE A 96 -1.82 -9.94 -2.03
C ILE A 96 -2.85 -9.68 -0.94
N TYR A 97 -2.37 -9.52 0.30
CA TYR A 97 -3.25 -9.28 1.44
C TYR A 97 -4.01 -7.96 1.32
N LEU A 98 -3.31 -6.88 0.99
CA LEU A 98 -3.90 -5.56 0.84
C LEU A 98 -4.83 -5.50 -0.37
N ALA A 99 -4.53 -6.22 -1.46
CA ALA A 99 -5.42 -6.36 -2.61
C ALA A 99 -6.73 -7.08 -2.22
N ALA A 100 -6.66 -8.16 -1.44
CA ALA A 100 -7.84 -8.84 -0.92
C ALA A 100 -8.68 -7.92 -0.02
N LEU A 101 -8.02 -7.13 0.85
CA LEU A 101 -8.68 -6.13 1.68
C LEU A 101 -9.41 -5.07 0.84
N VAL A 102 -8.80 -4.64 -0.27
CA VAL A 102 -9.44 -3.72 -1.22
C VAL A 102 -10.64 -4.39 -1.91
N SER A 103 -10.52 -5.65 -2.35
CA SER A 103 -11.65 -6.42 -2.90
C SER A 103 -12.83 -6.47 -1.92
N ASP A 104 -12.57 -6.74 -0.64
CA ASP A 104 -13.60 -6.72 0.41
C ASP A 104 -14.32 -5.36 0.48
N ILE A 105 -13.57 -4.25 0.44
CA ILE A 105 -14.12 -2.89 0.46
C ILE A 105 -15.04 -2.64 -0.74
N LEU A 106 -14.62 -3.06 -1.94
CA LEU A 106 -15.36 -2.85 -3.19
C LEU A 106 -16.62 -3.72 -3.25
N GLU A 107 -16.59 -4.91 -2.66
CA GLU A 107 -17.75 -5.78 -2.48
C GLU A 107 -18.69 -5.28 -1.38
N GLY A 108 -18.39 -4.15 -0.74
CA GLY A 108 -19.21 -3.54 0.30
C GLY A 108 -19.08 -4.21 1.67
N ARG A 109 -18.11 -5.12 1.85
CA ARG A 109 -17.77 -5.66 3.17
C ARG A 109 -17.06 -4.57 3.98
N ASP A 110 -17.39 -4.48 5.26
CA ASP A 110 -16.69 -3.59 6.18
C ASP A 110 -15.39 -4.27 6.65
N PRO A 111 -14.20 -3.76 6.27
CA PRO A 111 -12.94 -4.35 6.73
C PRO A 111 -12.71 -4.15 8.23
N SER A 112 -13.50 -3.33 8.94
CA SER A 112 -13.26 -2.94 10.33
C SER A 112 -11.82 -2.45 10.55
N LEU A 113 -11.25 -1.81 9.52
CA LEU A 113 -9.87 -1.32 9.53
C LEU A 113 -9.81 -0.07 10.41
N SER A 114 -8.99 -0.10 11.45
CA SER A 114 -8.70 1.07 12.26
C SER A 114 -7.70 1.98 11.55
N ARG A 115 -6.54 1.43 11.15
CA ARG A 115 -5.50 2.17 10.44
C ARG A 115 -4.51 1.27 9.73
N LEU A 116 -3.85 1.82 8.72
CA LEU A 116 -2.71 1.24 8.02
C LEU A 116 -1.46 2.02 8.41
N GLU A 117 -0.45 1.35 8.98
CA GLU A 117 0.85 1.95 9.30
C GLU A 117 1.91 1.45 8.34
N ILE A 118 2.66 2.36 7.72
CA ILE A 118 3.82 2.06 6.89
C ILE A 118 5.05 2.65 7.55
N VAL A 119 5.90 1.78 8.11
CA VAL A 119 7.16 2.19 8.77
C VAL A 119 8.04 2.87 7.72
N GLN A 120 8.83 3.90 8.08
CA GLN A 120 9.63 4.66 7.10
C GLN A 120 11.08 4.18 7.03
N GLU A 121 11.61 3.61 8.12
CA GLU A 121 13.03 3.25 8.24
C GLU A 121 13.37 1.85 7.72
N PHE A 122 12.40 0.93 7.69
CA PHE A 122 12.59 -0.44 7.22
C PHE A 122 11.27 -1.04 6.70
N PRO A 123 11.31 -2.01 5.76
CA PRO A 123 10.12 -2.62 5.19
C PRO A 123 9.25 -3.31 6.23
N GLU A 124 8.23 -2.60 6.66
CA GLU A 124 7.18 -3.10 7.52
C GLU A 124 5.86 -2.36 7.27
N ILE A 125 4.80 -3.13 7.05
CA ILE A 125 3.42 -2.65 6.96
C ILE A 125 2.62 -3.26 8.10
N ARG A 126 1.79 -2.47 8.77
CA ARG A 126 0.86 -2.96 9.78
C ARG A 126 -0.56 -2.64 9.41
N VAL A 127 -1.38 -3.67 9.39
CA VAL A 127 -2.83 -3.56 9.24
C VAL A 127 -3.43 -3.72 10.62
N ILE A 128 -4.07 -2.66 11.14
CA ILE A 128 -4.60 -2.62 12.49
C ILE A 128 -6.11 -2.48 12.41
N TYR A 129 -6.82 -3.40 13.05
CA TYR A 129 -8.28 -3.50 13.08
C TYR A 129 -8.86 -2.81 14.31
N MET A 130 -10.16 -2.49 14.26
CA MET A 130 -10.87 -1.81 15.36
C MET A 130 -10.96 -2.65 16.64
N ASP A 131 -10.86 -3.98 16.54
CA ASP A 131 -10.79 -4.89 17.69
C ASP A 131 -9.39 -4.92 18.36
N GLY A 132 -8.43 -4.18 17.82
CA GLY A 132 -7.04 -4.16 18.28
C GLY A 132 -6.15 -5.23 17.65
N THR A 133 -6.69 -6.10 16.80
CA THR A 133 -5.90 -7.07 16.04
C THR A 133 -4.91 -6.35 15.14
N CYS A 134 -3.66 -6.81 15.13
CA CYS A 134 -2.60 -6.23 14.30
C CYS A 134 -1.91 -7.32 13.49
N ILE A 135 -1.95 -7.19 12.17
CA ILE A 135 -1.19 -8.02 11.25
C ILE A 135 0.03 -7.23 10.78
N ARG A 136 1.20 -7.80 10.98
CA ARG A 136 2.49 -7.17 10.63
C ARG A 136 3.09 -7.91 9.44
N PHE A 137 3.35 -7.19 8.37
CA PHE A 137 4.12 -7.67 7.23
C PHE A 137 5.54 -7.15 7.38
N GLN A 138 6.50 -8.04 7.43
CA GLN A 138 7.90 -7.71 7.70
C GLN A 138 8.79 -8.30 6.61
N ARG A 139 10.03 -7.80 6.51
CA ARG A 139 11.02 -8.39 5.60
C ARG A 139 11.16 -9.89 5.87
N LYS A 140 11.25 -10.69 4.81
CA LYS A 140 11.50 -12.14 4.90
C LYS A 140 12.74 -12.42 5.75
N GLY A 141 12.62 -13.35 6.68
CA GLY A 141 13.68 -13.71 7.65
C GLY A 141 13.78 -12.78 8.86
N ALA A 142 12.90 -11.77 8.99
CA ALA A 142 12.82 -10.96 10.20
C ALA A 142 12.37 -11.81 11.40
N LEU A 143 12.72 -11.36 12.60
CA LEU A 143 12.23 -11.97 13.83
C LEU A 143 10.71 -11.72 13.93
N SER A 144 9.95 -12.81 13.93
CA SER A 144 8.49 -12.75 13.82
C SER A 144 7.86 -11.89 14.91
N ASN A 145 7.05 -10.93 14.48
CA ASN A 145 6.31 -10.00 15.33
C ASN A 145 7.19 -9.11 16.23
N HIS A 146 8.50 -9.08 16.02
CA HIS A 146 9.41 -8.14 16.67
C HIS A 146 9.75 -6.99 15.72
N PRO A 147 9.72 -5.72 16.17
CA PRO A 147 10.16 -4.61 15.33
C PRO A 147 11.67 -4.73 15.05
N GLU A 148 12.10 -4.42 13.83
CA GLU A 148 13.53 -4.46 13.45
C GLU A 148 14.36 -3.45 14.25
N ARG A 149 13.73 -2.34 14.69
CA ARG A 149 14.35 -1.31 15.54
C ARG A 149 13.40 -0.87 16.64
N LYS A 150 13.96 -0.45 17.78
CA LYS A 150 13.19 -0.01 18.96
C LYS A 150 12.43 1.31 18.74
N ASN A 151 13.00 2.21 17.95
CA ASN A 151 12.39 3.49 17.59
C ASN A 151 12.25 3.56 16.07
N TRP A 152 11.07 3.94 15.62
CA TRP A 152 10.72 4.05 14.20
C TRP A 152 9.59 5.07 14.06
N THR A 153 9.43 5.57 12.85
CA THR A 153 8.33 6.43 12.46
C THR A 153 7.51 5.72 11.39
N ALA A 154 6.20 5.98 11.35
CA ALA A 154 5.35 5.48 10.27
C ALA A 154 4.48 6.60 9.71
N ALA A 155 4.22 6.49 8.41
CA ALA A 155 3.02 7.08 7.86
C ALA A 155 1.82 6.30 8.39
N VAL A 156 0.84 7.01 8.95
CA VAL A 156 -0.39 6.42 9.48
C VAL A 156 -1.53 6.90 8.60
N PHE A 157 -2.21 5.96 7.95
CA PHE A 157 -3.42 6.22 7.19
C PHE A 157 -4.61 5.71 7.97
N ASP A 158 -5.56 6.60 8.25
CA ASP A 158 -6.83 6.26 8.88
C ASP A 158 -7.58 5.23 8.02
N GLY A 159 -8.17 4.22 8.66
CA GLY A 159 -8.85 3.14 7.95
C GLY A 159 -10.06 3.62 7.17
N ALA A 160 -10.82 4.58 7.70
CA ALA A 160 -11.96 5.16 6.98
C ALA A 160 -11.50 6.01 5.79
N ALA A 161 -10.42 6.78 5.94
CA ALA A 161 -9.82 7.51 4.82
C ALA A 161 -9.30 6.56 3.73
N PHE A 162 -8.63 5.47 4.11
CA PHE A 162 -8.18 4.44 3.18
C PHE A 162 -9.36 3.82 2.42
N THR A 163 -10.42 3.41 3.12
CA THR A 163 -11.64 2.88 2.51
C THR A 163 -12.34 3.90 1.60
N ALA A 164 -12.39 5.17 1.98
CA ALA A 164 -13.04 6.22 1.21
C ALA A 164 -12.37 6.46 -0.14
N ILE A 165 -11.05 6.30 -0.25
CA ILE A 165 -10.31 6.41 -1.52
C ILE A 165 -10.85 5.39 -2.53
N PHE A 166 -10.91 4.11 -2.15
CA PHE A 166 -11.34 3.06 -3.07
C PHE A 166 -12.83 3.16 -3.40
N LYS A 167 -13.67 3.52 -2.42
CA LYS A 167 -15.09 3.77 -2.70
C LYS A 167 -15.28 4.93 -3.67
N GLU A 168 -14.57 6.05 -3.50
CA GLU A 168 -14.68 7.18 -4.43
C GLU A 168 -14.25 6.85 -5.86
N LEU A 169 -13.20 6.05 -6.00
CA LEU A 169 -12.58 5.78 -7.30
C LEU A 169 -13.27 4.65 -8.10
N PHE A 170 -13.92 3.72 -7.42
CA PHE A 170 -14.39 2.46 -8.03
C PHE A 170 -15.86 2.11 -7.76
N VAL A 171 -16.59 2.90 -6.95
CA VAL A 171 -18.01 2.68 -6.60
C VAL A 171 -18.83 3.94 -6.85
#